data_AF-A0A533V4W6-F1
#
_entry.id   AF-A0A533V4W6-F1
#
_cell.length_a   1.000
_cell.length_b   1.000
_cell.length_c   1.000
_cell.angle_alpha   90.00
_cell.angle_beta   90.00
_cell.angle_gamma   90.00
#
_symmetry.space_group_name_H-M   'P 1'
#
loop_
_entity.id
_entity.type
_entity.pdbx_description
1 polymer ?
#
loop_
_entity_poly.entity_id
_entity_poly.type
_entity_poly.pdbx_seq_one_letter_code
_entity_poly.pdbx_strand_id
1 'polypeptide(L)'
;MTQLITSNVKKLRLDFLNVRNTSSLIFEPISIEDAVMQSDPFGSTPNWHIAHVTWFFQKILEKYKQDVGKNSINTDYLNSYYQR
;
A
#
# COMPACT_ATOMS: atom_id res chain seq x y z
N MET A 1 -26.82 17.34 -4.27
CA MET A 1 -26.02 16.52 -3.31
C MET A 1 -25.14 15.49 -4.01
N THR A 2 -25.63 14.75 -5.00
CA THR A 2 -24.86 13.70 -5.71
C THR A 2 -23.58 14.21 -6.40
N GLN A 3 -23.61 15.37 -7.09
CA GLN A 3 -22.43 15.94 -7.76
C GLN A 3 -21.31 16.35 -6.79
N LEU A 4 -21.66 16.89 -5.61
CA LEU A 4 -20.69 17.26 -4.58
C LEU A 4 -19.98 16.01 -4.03
N ILE A 5 -20.73 14.94 -3.76
CA ILE A 5 -20.17 13.65 -3.32
C ILE A 5 -19.23 13.08 -4.39
N THR A 6 -19.63 13.10 -5.67
CA THR A 6 -18.78 12.61 -6.77
C THR A 6 -17.50 13.45 -6.94
N SER A 7 -17.56 14.77 -6.76
CA SER A 7 -16.39 15.64 -6.84
C SER A 7 -15.37 15.37 -5.72
N ASN A 8 -15.85 15.13 -4.50
CA ASN A 8 -15.00 14.79 -3.36
C ASN A 8 -14.33 13.42 -3.52
N VAL A 9 -15.06 12.41 -4.03
CA VAL A 9 -14.49 11.09 -4.31
C VAL A 9 -13.41 11.16 -5.40
N LYS A 10 -13.62 11.98 -6.45
CA LYS A 10 -12.59 12.20 -7.49
C LYS A 10 -11.32 12.82 -6.90
N LYS A 11 -11.47 13.81 -6.03
CA LYS A 11 -10.33 14.45 -5.34
C LYS A 11 -9.58 13.45 -4.45
N LEU A 12 -10.30 12.70 -3.60
CA LEU A 12 -9.69 11.69 -2.74
C LEU A 12 -8.92 10.63 -3.52
N ARG A 13 -9.46 10.19 -4.67
CA ARG A 13 -8.77 9.24 -5.55
C ARG A 13 -7.49 9.84 -6.12
N LEU A 14 -7.52 11.12 -6.53
CA LEU A 14 -6.33 11.81 -7.04
C LEU A 14 -5.27 11.94 -5.94
N ASP A 15 -5.67 12.35 -4.74
CA ASP A 15 -4.78 12.50 -3.59
C ASP A 15 -4.13 11.15 -3.23
N PHE A 16 -4.93 10.07 -3.21
CA PHE A 16 -4.43 8.71 -2.99
C PHE A 16 -3.38 8.29 -4.04
N LEU A 17 -3.67 8.53 -5.33
CA LEU A 17 -2.74 8.18 -6.41
C LEU A 17 -1.45 9.00 -6.34
N ASN A 18 -1.54 10.29 -5.99
CA ASN A 18 -0.37 11.14 -5.83
C ASN A 18 0.54 10.62 -4.71
N VAL A 19 -0.02 10.30 -3.53
CA VAL A 19 0.74 9.72 -2.42
C VAL A 19 1.34 8.38 -2.81
N ARG A 20 0.59 7.51 -3.51
CA ARG A 20 1.09 6.21 -3.94
C ARG A 20 2.25 6.34 -4.94
N ASN A 21 2.17 7.30 -5.85
CA ASN A 21 3.25 7.60 -6.80
C ASN A 21 4.49 8.12 -6.09
N THR A 22 4.35 9.02 -5.10
CA THR A 22 5.48 9.47 -4.28
C THR A 22 6.19 8.31 -3.60
N SER A 23 5.45 7.39 -2.98
CA SER A 23 6.04 6.18 -2.38
C SER A 23 6.77 5.32 -3.41
N SER A 24 6.23 5.19 -4.62
CA SER A 24 6.85 4.44 -5.70
C SER A 24 8.16 5.09 -6.18
N LEU A 25 8.18 6.42 -6.34
CA LEU A 25 9.37 7.17 -6.75
C LEU A 25 10.50 7.11 -5.71
N ILE A 26 10.15 7.08 -4.41
CA ILE A 26 11.13 6.91 -3.33
C ILE A 26 11.75 5.50 -3.37
N PHE A 27 10.95 4.49 -3.72
CA PHE A 27 11.38 3.10 -3.76
C PHE A 27 12.13 2.73 -5.06
N GLU A 28 11.79 3.37 -6.18
CA GLU A 28 12.36 3.11 -7.50
C GLU A 28 13.90 3.00 -7.56
N PRO A 29 14.70 3.87 -6.91
CA PRO A 29 16.15 3.78 -7.00
C PRO A 29 16.78 2.70 -6.11
N ILE A 30 16.00 2.03 -5.26
CA ILE A 30 16.51 1.05 -4.29
C ILE A 30 16.75 -0.29 -4.99
N SER A 31 17.96 -0.83 -4.87
CA SER A 31 18.28 -2.16 -5.39
C SER A 31 17.50 -3.26 -4.67
N ILE A 32 17.41 -4.45 -5.26
CA ILE A 32 16.69 -5.58 -4.64
C ILE A 32 17.38 -5.98 -3.33
N GLU A 33 18.70 -5.93 -3.31
CA GLU A 33 19.55 -6.25 -2.18
C GLU A 33 19.38 -5.24 -1.03
N ASP A 34 19.31 -3.94 -1.35
CA ASP A 34 19.08 -2.89 -0.35
C ASP A 34 17.63 -2.90 0.17
N ALA A 35 16.67 -3.31 -0.65
CA ALA A 35 15.27 -3.33 -0.28
C ALA A 35 14.94 -4.33 0.83
N VAL A 36 15.79 -5.34 1.03
CA VAL A 36 15.67 -6.34 2.13
C VAL A 36 16.58 -6.02 3.32
N MET A 37 17.40 -4.96 3.26
CA MET A 37 18.35 -4.63 4.32
C MET A 37 17.68 -3.83 5.43
N GLN A 38 17.89 -4.26 6.68
CA GLN A 38 17.45 -3.55 7.88
C GLN A 38 18.62 -2.75 8.44
N SER A 39 18.58 -1.43 8.29
CA SER A 39 19.67 -0.54 8.73
C SER A 39 19.68 -0.27 10.23
N ASP A 40 18.53 -0.39 10.89
CA ASP A 40 18.36 -0.13 12.33
C ASP A 40 17.45 -1.21 12.95
N PRO A 41 17.76 -1.75 14.14
CA PRO A 41 16.93 -2.75 14.83
C PRO A 41 15.48 -2.32 15.07
N PHE A 42 15.21 -1.02 15.17
CA PHE A 42 13.87 -0.45 15.32
C PHE A 42 13.21 -0.08 13.97
N GLY A 43 13.96 -0.07 12.88
CA GLY A 43 13.45 0.20 11.53
C GLY A 43 13.01 -1.07 10.81
N SER A 44 11.98 -0.97 9.96
CA SER A 44 11.64 -2.05 9.03
C SER A 44 12.40 -1.90 7.72
N THR A 45 12.49 -2.98 6.95
CA THR A 45 13.11 -2.96 5.62
C THR A 45 12.29 -2.15 4.61
N PRO A 46 12.91 -1.55 3.57
CA PRO A 46 12.18 -0.79 2.56
C PRO A 46 11.06 -1.60 1.87
N ASN A 47 11.33 -2.87 1.53
CA ASN A 47 10.33 -3.74 0.90
C ASN A 47 9.14 -4.02 1.83
N TRP A 48 9.36 -4.05 3.14
CA TRP A 48 8.29 -4.23 4.11
C TRP A 48 7.35 -3.03 4.13
N HIS A 49 7.89 -1.81 4.05
CA HIS A 49 7.06 -0.60 4.03
C HIS A 49 6.11 -0.56 2.82
N ILE A 50 6.60 -0.83 1.61
CA ILE A 50 5.75 -0.81 0.39
C ILE A 50 4.73 -1.94 0.39
N ALA A 51 5.09 -3.11 0.91
CA ALA A 51 4.20 -4.25 1.11
C ALA A 51 3.10 -3.93 2.14
N HIS A 52 3.48 -3.41 3.32
CA HIS A 52 2.58 -3.16 4.43
C HIS A 52 1.50 -2.13 4.10
N VAL A 53 1.85 -1.01 3.44
CA VAL A 53 0.84 -0.02 3.05
C VAL A 53 -0.12 -0.57 1.98
N THR A 54 0.34 -1.47 1.12
CA THR A 54 -0.52 -2.14 0.12
C THR A 54 -1.52 -3.05 0.83
N TRP A 55 -1.04 -3.88 1.74
CA TRP A 55 -1.86 -4.74 2.59
C TRP A 55 -2.88 -3.95 3.41
N PHE A 56 -2.48 -2.82 4.01
CA PHE A 56 -3.37 -1.99 4.82
C PHE A 56 -4.60 -1.51 4.05
N PHE A 57 -4.40 -0.95 2.85
CA PHE A 57 -5.52 -0.50 2.01
C PHE A 57 -6.36 -1.67 1.49
N GLN A 58 -5.73 -2.81 1.18
CA GLN A 58 -6.45 -4.03 0.83
C GLN A 58 -7.39 -4.47 1.96
N LYS A 59 -6.93 -4.50 3.22
CA LYS A 59 -7.77 -4.85 4.38
C LYS A 59 -8.93 -3.87 4.61
N ILE A 60 -8.70 -2.58 4.33
CA ILE A 60 -9.79 -1.60 4.34
C ILE A 60 -10.84 -1.96 3.28
N LEU A 61 -10.43 -2.22 2.03
CA LEU A 61 -11.36 -2.55 0.95
C LEU A 61 -12.14 -3.85 1.22
N GLU A 62 -11.46 -4.89 1.72
CA GLU A 62 -12.06 -6.15 2.14
C GLU A 62 -13.13 -5.93 3.23
N LYS A 63 -12.85 -5.10 4.23
CA LYS A 63 -13.81 -4.75 5.30
C LYS A 63 -15.11 -4.14 4.75
N TYR A 64 -15.03 -3.39 3.65
CA TYR A 64 -16.19 -2.77 3.01
C TYR A 64 -16.77 -3.61 1.86
N LYS A 65 -16.45 -4.91 1.80
CA LYS A 65 -16.94 -5.88 0.81
C LYS A 65 -16.71 -5.42 -0.64
N GLN A 66 -15.64 -4.66 -0.88
CA GLN A 66 -15.20 -4.34 -2.24
C GLN A 66 -14.41 -5.52 -2.77
N ASP A 67 -14.91 -6.13 -3.85
CA ASP A 67 -14.19 -7.20 -4.53
C ASP A 67 -13.02 -6.58 -5.31
N VAL A 68 -11.82 -6.66 -4.75
CA VAL A 68 -10.58 -6.21 -5.40
C VAL A 68 -10.08 -7.32 -6.34
N GLY A 69 -10.96 -7.81 -7.23
CA GLY A 69 -10.66 -8.71 -8.35
C GLY A 69 -10.11 -10.10 -8.02
N LYS A 70 -10.63 -11.13 -8.68
CA LYS A 70 -10.19 -12.55 -8.61
C LYS A 70 -8.72 -12.84 -8.99
N ASN A 71 -7.95 -11.84 -9.42
CA ASN A 71 -6.50 -11.93 -9.63
C ASN A 71 -5.70 -11.37 -8.43
N SER A 72 -6.34 -11.27 -7.25
CA SER A 72 -5.71 -10.77 -6.05
C SER A 72 -4.54 -11.67 -5.65
N ILE A 73 -3.33 -11.11 -5.79
CA ILE A 73 -2.14 -11.64 -5.12
C ILE A 73 -2.51 -11.83 -3.65
N ASN A 74 -2.17 -12.97 -3.06
CA ASN A 74 -2.39 -13.17 -1.63
C ASN A 74 -1.59 -12.10 -0.86
N THR A 75 -2.30 -11.10 -0.36
CA THR A 75 -1.70 -9.96 0.33
C THR A 75 -1.37 -10.26 1.78
N ASP A 76 -1.80 -11.41 2.33
CA ASP A 76 -1.51 -11.75 3.72
C ASP A 76 -0.01 -11.89 3.96
N TYR A 77 0.75 -12.32 2.94
CA TYR A 77 2.22 -12.38 2.95
C TYR A 77 2.91 -11.02 3.00
N LEU A 78 2.21 -9.94 2.63
CA LEU A 78 2.74 -8.57 2.66
C LEU A 78 2.78 -7.99 4.08
N ASN A 79 2.31 -8.74 5.09
CA ASN A 79 2.34 -8.36 6.49
C ASN A 79 3.16 -9.33 7.35
N SER A 80 4.41 -9.60 6.93
CA SER A 80 5.30 -10.62 7.53
C SER A 80 5.54 -10.47 9.04
N TYR A 81 5.45 -9.26 9.62
CA TYR A 81 5.68 -9.04 11.07
C TYR A 81 4.55 -9.57 11.97
N TYR A 82 3.36 -9.79 11.43
CA TYR A 82 2.19 -10.26 12.20
C TYR A 82 1.86 -11.73 11.94
N GLN A 83 2.60 -12.38 11.03
CA GLN A 83 2.52 -13.83 10.84
C GLN A 83 3.38 -14.49 11.92
N ARG A 84 2.79 -14.70 13.10
CA ARG A 84 3.32 -15.60 14.14
C ARG A 84 2.36 -16.75 14.34
#